data_AF-A0A931TED1-F1
#
_entry.id   AF-A0A931TED1-F1
#
_cell.length_a   1.000
_cell.length_b   1.000
_cell.length_c   1.000
_cell.angle_alpha   90.00
_cell.angle_beta   90.00
_cell.angle_gamma   90.00
#
_symmetry.space_group_name_H-M   'P 1'
#
loop_
_entity.id
_entity.type
_entity.pdbx_description
1 polymer ?
#
loop_
_entity_poly.entity_id
_entity_poly.type
_entity_poly.pdbx_seq_one_letter_code
_entity_poly.pdbx_strand_id
1 'polypeptide(L)' 'MLLVEQSVPAALELANRGYVLQTGRVVLEGTSRELLQSDLVRRAYLGM' A
#
# COMPACT_ATOMS: atom_id res chain seq x y z
N MET A 1 -13.80 5.68 6.16
CA MET A 1 -13.26 6.63 5.17
C MET A 1 -12.53 5.82 4.11
N LEU A 2 -12.74 6.13 2.84
CA LEU A 2 -11.97 5.53 1.74
C LEU A 2 -11.14 6.64 1.11
N LEU A 3 -9.82 6.45 1.07
CA LEU A 3 -8.87 7.39 0.50
C LEU A 3 -8.16 6.71 -0.67
N VAL A 4 -8.04 7.43 -1.78
CA VAL A 4 -7.27 7.01 -2.95
C VAL A 4 -6.11 7.98 -3.08
N GLU A 5 -4.89 7.44 -3.10
CA GLU A 5 -3.66 8.24 -3.06
C GLU A 5 -2.59 7.58 -3.95
N GLN A 6 -1.75 8.39 -4.59
CA GLN A 6 -0.67 7.89 -5.44
C GLN A 6 0.60 7.59 -4.62
N SER A 7 0.78 8.30 -3.51
CA SER A 7 1.83 8.01 -2.53
C SER A 7 1.42 6.86 -1.61
N VAL A 8 1.87 5.65 -1.94
CA VAL A 8 1.66 4.44 -1.11
C VAL A 8 2.10 4.63 0.35
N PRO A 9 3.30 5.17 0.68
CA PRO A 9 3.69 5.38 2.07
C PRO A 9 2.70 6.28 2.82
N ALA A 10 2.32 7.42 2.25
CA ALA A 10 1.38 8.34 2.89
C ALA A 10 -0.01 7.71 3.07
N ALA A 11 -0.46 6.92 2.08
CA ALA A 11 -1.73 6.19 2.16
C ALA A 11 -1.73 5.17 3.31
N LEU A 12 -0.63 4.42 3.47
CA LEU A 12 -0.51 3.38 4.49
C LEU A 12 -0.33 3.95 5.91
N GLU A 13 0.27 5.13 6.06
CA GLU A 13 0.35 5.81 7.37
C GLU A 13 -1.02 6.24 7.90
N LEU A 14 -1.95 6.60 7.01
CA LEU A 14 -3.28 7.10 7.37
C LEU A 14 -4.36 6.01 7.40
N ALA A 15 -4.15 4.90 6.70
CA ALA A 15 -5.15 3.84 6.56
C ALA A 15 -4.96 2.71 7.57
N ASN A 16 -6.05 2.06 7.98
CA ASN A 16 -6.00 0.80 8.74
C ASN A 16 -5.79 -0.43 7.83
N ARG A 17 -6.29 -0.37 6.59
CA ARG A 17 -6.21 -1.42 5.59
C ARG A 17 -5.87 -0.80 4.24
N GLY A 18 -4.98 -1.42 3.49
CA GLY A 18 -4.54 -0.97 2.18
C GLY A 18 -4.85 -1.98 1.08
N TYR A 19 -5.05 -1.47 -0.13
CA TYR A 19 -5.22 -2.25 -1.35
C TYR A 19 -4.36 -1.60 -2.42
N VAL A 20 -3.46 -2.38 -3.02
CA VAL A 20 -2.62 -1.91 -4.13
C VAL A 20 -3.25 -2.39 -5.42
N LEU A 21 -3.56 -1.45 -6.29
CA LEU A 21 -4.15 -1.69 -7.61
C LEU A 21 -3.09 -1.52 -8.69
N GLN A 22 -2.96 -2.51 -9.56
CA GLN A 22 -2.15 -2.43 -10.76
C GLN A 22 -2.97 -2.91 -11.95
N THR A 23 -3.09 -2.06 -12.97
CA THR A 23 -3.83 -2.38 -14.22
C THR A 23 -5.25 -2.91 -13.96
N GLY A 24 -5.94 -2.30 -13.00
CA GLY A 24 -7.32 -2.66 -12.65
C GLY A 24 -7.48 -3.93 -11.80
N ARG A 25 -6.40 -4.50 -11.26
CA ARG A 25 -6.43 -5.67 -10.37
C ARG A 25 -5.76 -5.37 -9.04
N VAL A 26 -6.31 -5.93 -7.96
CA VAL A 26 -5.66 -5.89 -6.63
C VAL A 26 -4.49 -6.86 -6.65
N VAL A 27 -3.28 -6.33 -6.46
CA VAL A 27 -2.04 -7.13 -6.44
C VAL A 27 -1.50 -7.34 -5.02
N LEU A 28 -1.89 -6.48 -4.08
CA LEU A 28 -1.61 -6.63 -2.66
C LEU A 28 -2.79 -6.11 -1.85
N GLU A 29 -3.09 -6.78 -0.75
CA GLU A 29 -4.00 -6.27 0.27
C GLU A 29 -3.55 -6.70 1.66
N GLY A 30 -3.94 -5.94 2.67
CA GLY A 30 -3.62 -6.25 4.06
C GLY A 30 -3.81 -5.05 4.96
N THR A 31 -3.50 -5.21 6.24
CA THR A 31 -3.38 -4.08 7.15
C THR A 31 -2.21 -3.19 6.73
N SER A 32 -2.28 -1.90 7.09
CA SER A 32 -1.17 -0.97 6.81
C SER A 32 0.15 -1.45 7.39
N ARG A 33 0.12 -2.08 8.57
CA ARG A 33 1.31 -2.66 9.21
C ARG A 33 1.92 -3.80 8.40
N GLU A 34 1.10 -4.75 7.95
CA GLU A 34 1.57 -5.87 7.11
C GLU A 34 2.15 -5.36 5.78
N LEU A 35 1.50 -4.37 5.17
CA LEU A 35 1.96 -3.78 3.91
C LEU A 35 3.25 -2.98 4.08
N LEU A 36 3.43 -2.22 5.17
CA LEU A 36 4.67 -1.49 5.46
C LEU A 36 5.86 -2.41 5.77
N GLN A 37 5.59 -3.61 6.27
CA GLN A 37 6.59 -4.65 6.55
C GLN A 37 6.87 -5.54 5.33
N SER A 38 6.06 -5.46 4.28
CA SER A 38 6.24 -6.24 3.06
C SER A 38 7.46 -5.75 2.26
N ASP A 39 8.42 -6.65 2.03
CA ASP A 39 9.59 -6.38 1.18
C ASP A 39 9.17 -5.97 -0.24
N LEU A 40 8.04 -6.49 -0.74
CA LEU A 40 7.54 -6.14 -2.07
C LEU A 40 7.06 -4.69 -2.11
N VAL A 41 6.36 -4.23 -1.07
CA VAL A 41 5.91 -2.83 -0.98
C VAL A 41 7.10 -1.88 -0.81
N ARG A 42 8.06 -2.26 0.03
CA ARG A 42 9.29 -1.50 0.26
C ARG A 42 10.10 -1.29 -1.02
N ARG A 43 10.27 -2.36 -1.81
CA ARG A 43 11.00 -2.31 -3.09
C ARG A 43 10.24 -1.57 -4.18
N ALA A 44 8.95 -1.88 -4.35
CA ALA A 44 8.17 -1.35 -5.46
C ALA A 44 7.76 0.12 -5.27
N TYR A 45 7.59 0.57 -4.02
CA TYR A 45 6.97 1.87 -3.73
C TYR A 45 7.74 2.76 -2.76
N LEU A 46 8.68 2.22 -1.96
CA LEU A 46 9.48 3.01 -1.01
C LEU A 46 10.94 3.19 -1.42
N GLY A 47 11.37 2.56 -2.53
CA GLY A 47 12.73 2.68 -3.05
C GLY A 47 13.82 2.03 -2.20
N MET A 48 13.47 1.03 -1.38
CA MET A 48 14.39 0.27 -0.52
C MET A 48 14.58 -1.17 -1.00
#